data_AF-A0A3D3N9H0-F1
#
_entry.id   AF-A0A3D3N9H0-F1
#
_cell.length_a   1.000
_cell.length_b   1.000
_cell.length_c   1.000
_cell.angle_alpha   90.00
_cell.angle_beta   90.00
_cell.angle_gamma   90.00
#
_symmetry.space_group_name_H-M   'P 1'
#
loop_
_entity.id
_entity.type
_entity.pdbx_description
1 polymer ?
#
loop_
_entity_poly.entity_id
_entity_poly.type
_entity_poly.pdbx_seq_one_letter_code
_entity_poly.pdbx_strand_id
1 'polypeptide(L)'
;MLVNIHRHPELILELINNRLRRANRPQGYSRGDVKRLRRSLQLDKHTPFIVGHTPMNREETLWLNVDGITNHHVLFSAHPDHVAVFTRVDGVLVPLVYPVDAVSAIIGGLEEEDACQVVRRSSRAGREARHA
;
A
#
# COMPACT_ATOMS: atom_id res chain seq x y z
N MET A 1 11.31 0.43 -4.61
CA MET A 1 12.29 -0.17 -3.68
C MET A 1 11.56 -0.50 -2.41
N LEU A 2 11.34 -1.78 -2.15
CA LEU A 2 10.82 -2.26 -0.88
C LEU A 2 12.04 -2.56 0.00
N VAL A 3 12.11 -1.94 1.18
CA VAL A 3 13.18 -2.19 2.15
C VAL A 3 12.70 -3.31 3.07
N ASN A 4 13.40 -4.45 3.05
CA ASN A 4 13.13 -5.52 3.99
C ASN A 4 13.75 -5.16 5.35
N ILE A 5 12.89 -4.89 6.34
CA ILE A 5 13.35 -4.43 7.66
C ILE A 5 14.17 -5.47 8.42
N HIS A 6 14.05 -6.75 8.09
CA HIS A 6 14.89 -7.80 8.68
C HIS A 6 16.38 -7.64 8.36
N ARG A 7 16.74 -6.80 7.38
CA ARG A 7 18.13 -6.43 7.07
C ARG A 7 18.67 -5.29 7.93
N HIS A 8 17.83 -4.68 8.76
CA HIS A 8 18.16 -3.57 9.67
C HIS A 8 17.63 -3.87 11.08
N PRO A 9 18.14 -4.94 11.74
CA PRO A 9 17.62 -5.40 13.02
C PRO A 9 17.64 -4.32 14.12
N GLU A 10 18.60 -3.40 14.07
CA GLU A 10 18.72 -2.25 14.96
C GLU A 10 17.52 -1.29 14.87
N LEU A 11 16.85 -1.23 13.71
CA LEU A 11 15.72 -0.34 13.47
C LEU A 11 14.37 -1.00 13.76
N ILE A 12 14.31 -2.33 13.91
CA ILE A 12 13.04 -3.06 14.12
C ILE A 12 12.35 -2.61 15.41
N LEU A 13 13.10 -2.58 16.52
CA LEU A 13 12.54 -2.16 17.81
C LEU A 13 12.13 -0.69 17.79
N GLU A 14 12.88 0.17 17.11
CA GLU A 14 12.49 1.56 16.93
C GLU A 14 11.20 1.66 16.13
N LEU A 15 11.08 1.01 14.97
CA LEU A 15 9.88 1.13 14.13
C LEU A 15 8.61 0.59 14.78
N ILE A 16 8.72 -0.52 15.51
CA ILE A 16 7.55 -1.14 16.18
C ILE A 16 7.13 -0.30 17.40
N ASN A 17 8.09 0.28 18.13
CA ASN A 17 7.81 1.02 19.36
C ASN A 17 7.64 2.53 19.17
N ASN A 18 8.05 3.09 18.02
CA ASN A 18 7.91 4.50 17.68
C ASN A 18 6.49 4.82 17.17
N ARG A 19 5.51 4.34 17.93
CA ARG A 19 4.12 4.79 17.81
C ARG A 19 4.05 6.15 18.48
N LEU A 20 3.81 7.19 17.68
CA LEU A 20 3.60 8.54 18.17
C LEU A 20 2.37 8.57 19.10
N ARG A 21 2.60 8.50 20.42
CA ARG A 21 1.58 8.69 21.45
C ARG A 21 1.51 10.18 21.79
N ARG A 22 0.98 10.99 20.89
CA ARG A 22 0.71 12.41 21.17
C ARG A 22 -0.78 12.69 21.06
N ALA A 23 -1.41 12.93 22.20
CA ALA A 23 -2.72 13.54 22.23
C ALA A 23 -2.66 14.87 21.46
N ASN A 24 -3.67 15.13 20.61
CA ASN A 24 -3.85 16.38 19.88
C ASN A 24 -2.79 16.71 18.80
N ARG A 25 -2.02 15.73 18.30
CA ARG A 25 -1.23 15.89 17.07
C ARG A 25 -1.65 14.87 16.00
N PRO A 26 -2.73 15.16 15.25
CA PRO A 26 -3.18 14.28 14.15
C PRO A 26 -2.17 14.22 12.99
N GLN A 27 -1.19 15.13 12.97
CA GLN A 27 -0.18 15.32 11.92
C GLN A 27 0.93 14.24 11.88
N GLY A 28 0.98 13.31 12.83
CA GLY A 28 1.91 12.18 12.78
C GLY A 28 3.40 12.61 12.86
N TYR A 29 4.18 12.26 11.83
CA TYR A 29 5.65 12.42 11.80
C TYR A 29 6.09 13.81 11.35
N SER A 30 7.01 14.44 12.08
CA SER A 30 7.56 15.73 11.67
C SER A 30 8.59 15.61 10.54
N ARG A 31 8.94 16.75 9.92
CA ARG A 31 10.04 16.84 8.94
C ARG A 31 11.35 16.27 9.46
N GLY A 32 11.63 16.46 10.76
CA GLY A 32 12.83 15.93 11.42
C GLY A 32 12.80 14.40 11.50
N ASP A 33 11.64 13.82 11.80
CA ASP A 33 11.45 12.37 11.91
C ASP A 33 11.61 11.69 10.54
N VAL A 34 10.93 12.22 9.51
CA VAL A 34 11.04 11.72 8.13
C VAL A 34 12.49 11.76 7.64
N LYS A 35 13.19 12.87 7.90
CA LYS A 35 14.59 13.04 7.52
C LYS A 35 15.52 12.07 8.27
N ARG A 36 15.27 11.84 9.56
CA ARG A 36 16.04 10.88 10.37
C ARG A 36 15.84 9.46 9.86
N LEU A 37 14.59 9.06 9.60
CA LEU A 37 14.27 7.74 9.08
C LEU A 37 14.97 7.47 7.74
N ARG A 38 14.87 8.39 6.78
CA ARG A 38 15.55 8.26 5.47
C ARG A 38 17.04 8.06 5.65
N ARG A 39 17.69 8.83 6.54
CA ARG A 39 19.13 8.69 6.84
C ARG A 39 19.47 7.37 7.50
N SER A 40 18.69 6.91 8.49
CA SER A 40 18.92 5.63 9.16
C SER A 40 18.86 4.46 8.18
N LEU A 41 18.01 4.57 7.15
CA LEU A 41 17.89 3.58 6.08
C LEU A 41 18.81 3.85 4.88
N GLN A 42 19.71 4.83 4.96
CA GLN A 42 20.64 5.23 3.89
C GLN A 42 19.93 5.56 2.56
N LEU A 43 18.73 6.15 2.65
CA LEU A 43 17.89 6.51 1.52
C LEU A 43 18.15 7.95 1.07
N ASP A 44 17.91 8.21 -0.23
CA ASP A 44 17.94 9.57 -0.75
C ASP A 44 16.89 10.46 -0.07
N LYS A 45 17.19 11.75 0.10
CA LYS A 45 16.32 12.73 0.79
C LYS A 45 14.94 12.89 0.11
N HIS A 46 14.83 12.58 -1.18
CA HIS A 46 13.60 12.62 -1.97
C HIS A 46 12.93 11.25 -2.10
N THR A 47 13.45 10.20 -1.45
CA THR A 47 12.81 8.89 -1.46
C THR A 47 11.38 9.00 -0.94
N PRO A 48 10.36 8.54 -1.72
CA PRO A 48 8.98 8.55 -1.25
C PRO A 48 8.82 7.80 0.07
N PHE A 49 8.14 8.47 1.00
CA PHE A 49 7.85 7.96 2.33
C PHE A 49 6.34 7.95 2.51
N ILE A 50 5.76 6.76 2.44
CA ILE A 50 4.32 6.53 2.50
C ILE A 50 4.02 5.86 3.84
N VAL A 51 3.05 6.39 4.58
CA VAL A 51 2.61 5.81 5.86
C VAL A 51 1.11 5.57 5.84
N GLY A 52 0.68 4.48 6.49
CA GLY A 52 -0.72 4.31 6.87
C GLY A 52 -1.04 5.17 8.09
N HIS A 53 -2.18 5.86 8.09
CA HIS A 53 -2.59 6.68 9.24
C HIS A 53 -4.11 6.62 9.49
N THR A 54 -4.52 7.01 10.69
CA THR A 54 -5.91 7.40 10.99
C THR A 54 -6.31 8.54 10.03
N PRO A 55 -7.51 8.52 9.43
CA PRO A 55 -7.90 9.49 8.42
C PRO A 55 -7.74 10.93 8.93
N MET A 56 -7.14 11.82 8.12
CA MET A 56 -7.03 13.25 8.46
C MET A 56 -8.38 13.95 8.35
N ASN A 57 -9.21 13.50 7.41
CA ASN A 57 -10.61 13.84 7.25
C ASN A 57 -11.39 12.60 6.78
N ARG A 58 -12.73 12.67 6.70
CA ARG A 58 -13.57 11.54 6.28
C ARG A 58 -13.79 11.43 4.77
N GLU A 59 -13.26 12.37 3.99
CA GLU A 59 -13.57 12.53 2.56
C GLU A 59 -12.46 11.96 1.67
N GLU A 60 -11.23 11.92 2.16
CA GLU A 60 -10.06 11.51 1.39
C GLU A 60 -9.50 10.17 1.86
N THR A 61 -8.88 9.46 0.93
CA THR A 61 -8.13 8.20 1.15
C THR A 61 -6.61 8.41 0.99
N LEU A 62 -6.19 9.61 0.57
CA LEU A 62 -4.82 9.92 0.22
C LEU A 62 -4.51 11.40 0.47
N TRP A 63 -3.39 11.68 1.13
CA TRP A 63 -2.85 13.03 1.26
C TRP A 63 -1.39 13.07 0.80
N LEU A 64 -1.07 14.01 -0.09
CA LEU A 64 0.26 14.15 -0.67
C LEU A 64 1.05 15.28 -0.02
N ASN A 65 2.36 15.06 0.18
CA ASN A 65 3.28 16.05 0.76
C ASN A 65 2.76 16.62 2.09
N VAL A 66 2.28 15.73 2.97
CA VAL A 66 1.68 16.09 4.26
C VAL A 66 2.63 16.98 5.05
N ASP A 67 2.07 18.01 5.68
CA ASP A 67 2.79 19.07 6.40
C ASP A 67 3.86 19.81 5.58
N GLY A 68 3.69 19.85 4.25
CA GLY A 68 4.65 20.48 3.34
C GLY A 68 6.00 19.76 3.33
N ILE A 69 6.01 18.45 3.60
CA ILE A 69 7.20 17.61 3.54
C ILE A 69 7.22 16.91 2.19
N THR A 70 8.19 17.24 1.35
CA THR A 70 8.31 16.64 0.01
C THR A 70 8.43 15.12 0.06
N ASN A 71 7.60 14.46 -0.75
CA ASN A 71 7.48 13.02 -0.88
C ASN A 71 7.14 12.30 0.42
N HIS A 72 6.44 12.98 1.34
CA HIS A 72 5.79 12.38 2.50
C HIS A 72 4.30 12.27 2.22
N HIS A 73 3.80 11.05 2.13
CA HIS A 73 2.41 10.78 1.77
C HIS A 73 1.73 9.95 2.86
N VAL A 74 0.44 10.19 3.04
CA VAL A 74 -0.41 9.41 3.94
C VAL A 74 -1.44 8.68 3.10
N LEU A 75 -1.58 7.39 3.36
CA LEU A 75 -2.57 6.51 2.74
C LEU A 75 -3.55 6.01 3.80
N PHE A 76 -4.84 6.08 3.51
CA PHE A 76 -5.91 5.55 4.35
C PHE A 76 -6.77 4.58 3.56
N SER A 77 -6.79 3.32 3.97
CA SER A 77 -7.40 2.23 3.19
C SER A 77 -8.81 1.84 3.64
N ALA A 78 -9.40 2.52 4.63
CA ALA A 78 -10.70 2.15 5.17
C ALA A 78 -11.80 3.18 4.84
N HIS A 79 -11.64 3.93 3.74
CA HIS A 79 -12.72 4.76 3.21
C HIS A 79 -13.75 3.83 2.52
N PRO A 80 -15.06 3.97 2.80
CA PRO A 80 -16.06 3.01 2.32
C PRO A 80 -16.24 3.04 0.79
N ASP A 81 -16.16 4.23 0.19
CA ASP A 81 -16.50 4.38 -1.23
C ASP A 81 -15.30 4.38 -2.17
N HIS A 82 -14.09 4.68 -1.67
CA HIS A 82 -12.91 4.96 -2.49
C HIS A 82 -11.67 4.28 -1.90
N VAL A 83 -10.78 3.81 -2.78
CA VAL A 83 -9.49 3.24 -2.41
C VAL A 83 -8.38 3.94 -3.16
N ALA A 84 -7.43 4.50 -2.42
CA ALA A 84 -6.19 5.00 -3.00
C ALA A 84 -5.15 3.89 -3.13
N VAL A 85 -4.40 3.94 -4.23
CA VAL A 85 -3.29 3.05 -4.53
C VAL A 85 -2.11 3.88 -5.02
N PHE A 86 -0.92 3.52 -4.58
CA PHE A 86 0.31 4.01 -5.21
C PHE A 86 0.83 2.95 -6.16
N THR A 87 1.00 3.34 -7.43
CA THR A 87 1.70 2.52 -8.42
C THR A 87 3.00 3.20 -8.85
N ARG A 88 3.84 2.46 -9.58
CA ARG A 88 5.06 3.00 -10.16
C ARG A 88 5.07 2.75 -11.66
N VAL A 89 5.13 3.83 -12.43
CA VAL A 89 5.22 3.81 -13.89
C VAL A 89 6.53 4.48 -14.28
N ASP A 90 7.39 3.79 -15.03
CA ASP A 90 8.71 4.29 -15.46
C ASP A 90 9.55 4.89 -14.34
N GLY A 91 9.50 4.26 -13.16
CA GLY A 91 10.24 4.72 -11.97
C GLY A 91 9.56 5.85 -11.19
N VAL A 92 8.52 6.48 -11.75
CA VAL A 92 7.75 7.56 -11.11
C VAL A 92 6.63 6.97 -10.26
N LEU A 93 6.51 7.45 -9.01
CA LEU A 93 5.41 7.07 -8.13
C LEU A 93 4.16 7.85 -8.51
N VAL A 94 3.10 7.14 -8.89
CA VAL A 94 1.81 7.71 -9.31
C VAL A 94 0.73 7.34 -8.29
N PRO A 95 0.07 8.32 -7.66
CA PRO A 95 -1.12 8.07 -6.87
C PRO A 95 -2.36 7.93 -7.76
N LEU A 96 -3.18 6.92 -7.48
CA LEU A 96 -4.45 6.67 -8.15
C LEU A 96 -5.53 6.47 -7.10
N VAL A 97 -6.76 6.89 -7.40
CA VAL A 97 -7.94 6.68 -6.54
C VAL A 97 -9.01 6.00 -7.38
N TYR A 98 -9.58 4.94 -6.85
CA TYR A 98 -10.61 4.14 -7.51
C TYR A 98 -11.87 4.05 -6.65
N PRO A 99 -13.07 3.97 -7.25
CA PRO A 99 -14.27 3.58 -6.53
C PRO A 99 -14.15 2.14 -6.03
N VAL A 100 -14.55 1.89 -4.78
CA VAL A 100 -14.51 0.56 -4.16
C VAL A 100 -15.36 -0.44 -4.95
N ASP A 101 -16.54 -0.05 -5.44
CA ASP A 101 -17.40 -0.94 -6.22
C ASP A 101 -16.74 -1.41 -7.52
N ALA A 102 -16.04 -0.49 -8.21
CA ALA A 102 -15.34 -0.83 -9.45
C ALA A 102 -14.18 -1.81 -9.22
N VAL A 103 -13.41 -1.61 -8.13
CA VAL A 103 -12.31 -2.51 -7.77
C VAL A 103 -12.85 -3.86 -7.28
N SER A 104 -13.90 -3.85 -6.47
CA SER A 104 -14.55 -5.06 -5.95
C SER A 104 -15.11 -5.93 -7.07
N ALA A 105 -15.73 -5.32 -8.09
CA ALA A 105 -16.22 -6.04 -9.26
C ALA A 105 -15.09 -6.75 -10.03
N ILE A 106 -13.94 -6.09 -10.20
CA ILE A 106 -12.77 -6.68 -10.84
C ILE A 106 -12.24 -7.85 -10.01
N ILE A 107 -12.06 -7.66 -8.70
CA ILE A 107 -11.55 -8.71 -7.79
C ILE A 107 -12.46 -9.93 -7.81
N GLY A 108 -13.78 -9.74 -7.70
CA GLY A 108 -14.75 -10.83 -7.77
C GLY A 108 -14.69 -11.58 -9.10
N GLY A 109 -14.49 -10.87 -10.21
CA GLY A 109 -14.32 -11.50 -11.53
C GLY A 109 -13.05 -12.35 -11.67
N LEU A 110 -11.96 -11.99 -10.98
CA LEU A 110 -10.73 -12.79 -11.00
C LEU A 110 -10.92 -14.18 -10.36
N GLU A 111 -11.71 -14.26 -9.29
CA GLU A 111 -12.01 -15.54 -8.63
C GLU A 111 -12.86 -16.47 -9.52
N GLU A 112 -13.78 -15.89 -10.30
CA GLU A 112 -14.60 -16.64 -11.27
C GLU A 112 -13.78 -17.17 -12.44
N GLU A 113 -12.80 -16.40 -12.94
CA GLU A 113 -11.92 -16.84 -14.03
C GLU A 113 -11.01 -17.99 -13.60
N ASP A 114 -10.43 -17.93 -12.39
CA ASP A 114 -9.63 -19.02 -11.83
C ASP A 114 -10.48 -20.29 -11.62
N ALA A 115 -11.71 -20.15 -11.11
CA ALA A 115 -12.65 -21.27 -10.99
C ALA A 115 -12.99 -21.87 -12.37
N CYS A 116 -13.22 -21.05 -13.39
CA CYS A 116 -13.52 -21.50 -14.75
C CYS A 116 -12.32 -22.22 -15.38
N GLN A 117 -11.09 -21.79 -15.11
CA GLN A 117 -9.87 -22.47 -15.56
C GLN A 117 -9.68 -23.85 -14.90
N VAL A 118 -9.97 -24.00 -13.61
CA VAL A 118 -9.93 -25.30 -12.91
C VAL A 118 -10.95 -26.28 -13.49
N VAL A 119 -12.17 -25.82 -13.76
CA VAL A 119 -13.23 -26.64 -14.40
C VAL A 119 -12.85 -27.05 -15.82
N ARG A 120 -12.22 -26.16 -16.61
CA ARG A 120 -11.73 -26.46 -17.95
C ARG A 120 -10.59 -27.49 -17.96
N ARG A 121 -9.69 -27.47 -16.96
CA ARG A 121 -8.60 -28.46 -16.84
C ARG A 121 -9.12 -29.85 -16.46
N SER A 122 -10.06 -29.92 -15.52
CA SER A 122 -10.65 -31.19 -15.06
C SER A 122 -11.55 -31.85 -16.12
N SER A 123 -12.27 -31.07 -16.92
CA SER A 123 -13.06 -31.58 -18.06
C SER A 123 -12.22 -32.09 -19.24
N ARG A 124 -11.02 -31.52 -19.47
CA ARG A 124 -10.06 -32.02 -20.48
C ARG A 124 -9.42 -33.34 -20.06
N ALA A 125 -8.98 -33.45 -18.79
CA ALA A 125 -8.45 -34.69 -18.23
C ALA A 125 -9.49 -35.84 -18.25
N GLY A 126 -10.77 -35.53 -18.00
CA GLY A 126 -11.86 -36.50 -18.07
C GLY A 126 -12.28 -36.92 -19.49
N ARG A 127 -11.81 -36.23 -20.55
CA ARG A 127 -12.00 -36.64 -21.96
C ARG A 127 -10.86 -37.53 -22.45
N GLU A 128 -9.63 -37.26 -22.03
CA GLU A 128 -8.46 -38.06 -22.40
C GLU A 128 -8.49 -39.47 -21.76
N ALA A 129 -9.04 -39.59 -20.55
CA ALA A 129 -9.21 -40.89 -19.88
C ALA A 129 -10.33 -41.80 -20.45
N ARG A 130 -11.16 -41.33 -21.40
CA ARG A 130 -12.23 -42.12 -22.03
C ARG A 130 -11.88 -42.64 -23.42
N HIS A 131 -10.68 -42.33 -23.90
CA HIS A 131 -10.16 -42.74 -25.21
C HIS A 131 -8.85 -43.54 -25.11
N ALA A 132 -8.49 -44.00 -23.90
CA ALA A 132 -7.38 -44.91 -23.65
C ALA A 132 -7.88 -46.33 -23.33
#